data_AF-A0A2S8FJ02-F1
#
_entry.id   AF-A0A2S8FJ02-F1
#
_cell.length_a   1.000
_cell.length_b   1.000
_cell.length_c   1.000
_cell.angle_alpha   90.00
_cell.angle_beta   90.00
_cell.angle_gamma   90.00
#
_symmetry.space_group_name_H-M   'P 1'
#
loop_
_entity.id
_entity.type
_entity.pdbx_description
1 polymer ?
#
loop_
_entity_poly.entity_id
_entity_poly.type
_entity_poly.pdbx_seq_one_letter_code
_entity_poly.pdbx_strand_id
1 'polypeptide(L)'
;MKRFRHGNAKVVIVVVVLVLFVSGLACCGIFGAALLLPAITQARHAAQHAAAQNNMKMIGLALHNYHDTYGAFPPAYTTDENGRPMTSWRVLILPYLEQNNLYQQYDLSQPWDSPQNMLLARETPAAFVSPAHADQFNPGTTTYVAIAGPNTAINTQGPVAFKDITNGISNVVAVVEDDSNPVPWTQPIDLTPQQFLNLDFDANLPLGIPTLFGDGRVQSFRESDRSQFQNMISIDGS
;
A
#
# COMPACT_ATOMS: atom_id res chain seq x y z
N MET A 1 81.66 17.73 17.08
CA MET A 1 80.59 18.74 17.23
C MET A 1 79.39 18.36 16.36
N LYS A 2 78.38 17.66 16.91
CA LYS A 2 77.11 17.36 16.22
C LYS A 2 75.97 17.67 17.19
N ARG A 3 75.36 18.85 17.05
CA ARG A 3 74.14 19.23 17.78
C ARG A 3 72.95 18.51 17.14
N PHE A 4 72.40 17.51 17.82
CA PHE A 4 71.17 16.82 17.40
C PHE A 4 69.96 17.78 17.48
N ARG A 5 69.23 17.87 16.36
CA ARG A 5 68.01 18.68 16.15
C ARG A 5 66.87 18.26 17.10
N HIS A 6 66.81 18.83 18.30
CA HIS A 6 65.74 18.56 19.29
C HIS A 6 64.37 19.17 18.93
N GLY A 7 64.30 20.12 17.99
CA GLY A 7 63.05 20.74 17.55
C GLY A 7 62.18 19.84 16.66
N ASN A 8 62.80 18.98 15.84
CA ASN A 8 62.06 18.17 14.87
C ASN A 8 61.32 16.99 15.51
N ALA A 9 61.89 16.39 16.56
CA ALA A 9 61.28 15.23 17.21
C ALA A 9 59.95 15.58 17.91
N LYS A 10 59.89 16.73 18.60
CA LYS A 10 58.65 17.19 19.26
C LYS A 10 57.56 17.53 18.25
N VAL A 11 57.93 18.21 17.16
CA VAL A 11 57.00 18.53 16.07
C VAL A 11 56.47 17.26 15.40
N VAL A 12 57.35 16.29 15.11
CA VAL A 12 56.94 15.00 14.52
C VAL A 12 55.99 14.24 15.46
N ILE A 13 56.28 14.18 16.76
CA ILE A 13 55.41 13.49 17.72
C ILE A 13 54.03 14.16 17.79
N VAL A 14 53.98 15.49 17.88
CA VAL A 14 52.70 16.22 17.90
C VAL A 14 51.89 15.97 16.63
N VAL A 15 52.54 16.02 15.46
CA VAL A 15 51.87 15.74 14.18
C VAL A 15 51.36 14.30 14.11
N VAL A 16 52.15 13.32 14.54
CA VAL A 16 51.74 11.90 14.55
C VAL A 16 50.54 11.68 15.47
N VAL A 17 50.54 12.26 16.67
CA VAL A 17 49.41 12.14 17.61
C VAL A 17 48.15 12.79 17.05
N LEU A 18 48.27 13.96 16.42
CA LEU A 18 47.13 14.65 15.79
C LEU A 18 46.55 13.84 14.63
N VAL A 19 47.42 13.26 13.79
CA VAL A 19 47.00 12.39 12.67
C VAL A 19 46.29 11.13 13.19
N LEU A 20 46.83 10.47 14.21
CA LEU A 20 46.21 9.28 14.81
C LEU A 20 44.88 9.59 15.50
N PHE A 21 44.78 10.75 16.14
CA PHE A 21 43.54 11.19 16.78
C PHE A 21 42.44 11.48 15.75
N VAL A 22 42.77 12.24 14.70
CA VAL A 22 41.84 12.55 13.61
C VAL A 22 41.46 11.29 12.85
N SER A 23 42.40 10.39 12.56
CA SER A 23 42.10 9.13 11.87
C SER A 23 41.21 8.21 12.71
N GLY A 24 41.42 8.16 14.03
CA GLY A 24 40.55 7.42 14.96
C GLY A 24 39.12 7.95 14.97
N LEU A 25 38.93 9.27 15.08
CA LEU A 25 37.61 9.91 15.02
C LEU A 25 36.92 9.69 13.67
N ALA A 26 37.66 9.84 12.56
CA ALA A 26 37.13 9.60 11.22
C ALA A 26 36.69 8.13 11.04
N CYS A 27 37.50 7.19 11.52
CA CYS A 27 37.21 5.76 11.50
C CYS A 27 35.91 5.46 12.27
N CYS A 28 35.81 5.88 13.54
CA CYS A 28 34.60 5.67 14.34
C CYS A 28 33.34 6.30 13.72
N GLY A 29 33.46 7.50 13.14
CA GLY A 29 32.34 8.17 12.46
C GLY A 29 31.87 7.43 11.20
N ILE A 30 32.81 6.99 10.34
CA ILE A 30 32.49 6.26 9.11
C ILE A 30 31.88 4.90 9.45
N PHE A 31 32.46 4.15 10.39
CA PHE A 31 31.92 2.85 10.81
C PHE A 31 30.55 2.98 11.47
N GLY A 32 30.34 4.00 12.32
CA GLY A 32 29.04 4.28 12.92
C GLY A 32 27.97 4.60 11.88
N ALA A 33 28.27 5.50 10.94
CA ALA A 33 27.34 5.86 9.86
C ALA A 33 27.03 4.67 8.94
N ALA A 34 28.04 3.86 8.60
CA ALA A 34 27.88 2.70 7.72
C ALA A 34 26.96 1.61 8.31
N LEU A 35 26.96 1.43 9.63
CA LEU A 35 26.10 0.44 10.30
C LEU A 35 24.72 0.99 10.64
N LEU A 36 24.60 2.29 10.95
CA LEU A 36 23.33 2.90 11.36
C LEU A 36 22.40 3.18 10.17
N LEU A 37 22.93 3.58 9.01
CA LEU A 37 22.11 3.91 7.85
C LEU A 37 21.23 2.74 7.37
N PRO A 38 21.76 1.50 7.18
CA PRO A 38 20.94 0.34 6.80
C PRO A 38 19.88 -0.04 7.85
N ALA A 39 20.20 0.13 9.13
CA ALA A 39 19.26 -0.18 10.21
C ALA A 39 18.09 0.82 10.25
N ILE A 40 18.38 2.12 10.05
CA ILE A 40 17.36 3.17 10.01
C ILE A 40 16.44 3.00 8.80
N THR A 41 16.99 2.66 7.62
CA THR A 41 16.18 2.42 6.42
C THR A 41 15.27 1.21 6.61
N GLN A 42 15.78 0.10 7.13
CA GLN A 42 14.98 -1.09 7.43
C GLN A 42 13.84 -0.80 8.42
N ALA A 43 14.12 -0.03 9.48
CA ALA A 43 13.11 0.39 10.44
C ALA A 43 12.02 1.27 9.80
N ARG A 44 12.39 2.19 8.90
CA ARG A 44 11.44 3.00 8.14
C ARG A 44 10.55 2.14 7.25
N HIS A 45 11.12 1.20 6.50
CA HIS A 45 10.34 0.29 5.65
C HIS A 45 9.36 -0.56 6.48
N ALA A 46 9.79 -1.07 7.64
CA ALA A 46 8.90 -1.79 8.55
C ALA A 46 7.75 -0.93 9.08
N ALA A 47 8.02 0.34 9.41
CA ALA A 47 6.99 1.27 9.88
C ALA A 47 5.98 1.62 8.77
N GLN A 48 6.46 1.87 7.55
CA GLN A 48 5.62 2.12 6.37
C GLN A 48 4.72 0.91 6.07
N HIS A 49 5.29 -0.30 6.11
CA HIS A 49 4.55 -1.54 5.91
C HIS A 49 3.46 -1.76 6.97
N ALA A 50 3.80 -1.55 8.24
CA ALA A 50 2.83 -1.66 9.34
C ALA A 50 1.70 -0.62 9.19
N ALA A 51 2.02 0.60 8.72
CA ALA A 51 1.03 1.62 8.44
C ALA A 51 0.13 1.23 7.26
N ALA A 52 0.68 0.65 6.18
CA ALA A 52 -0.11 0.18 5.04
C ALA A 52 -1.07 -0.94 5.44
N GLN A 53 -0.61 -1.88 6.27
CA GLN A 53 -1.48 -2.91 6.86
C GLN A 53 -2.61 -2.32 7.71
N ASN A 54 -2.37 -1.21 8.42
CA ASN A 54 -3.42 -0.54 9.18
C ASN A 54 -4.43 0.19 8.28
N ASN A 55 -3.98 0.81 7.19
CA ASN A 55 -4.86 1.37 6.17
C ASN A 55 -5.77 0.28 5.56
N MET A 56 -5.21 -0.90 5.25
CA MET A 56 -6.01 -2.05 4.79
C MET A 56 -7.01 -2.54 5.83
N LYS A 57 -6.66 -2.54 7.12
CA LYS A 57 -7.63 -2.89 8.18
C LYS A 57 -8.78 -1.89 8.25
N MET A 58 -8.51 -0.60 8.09
CA MET A 58 -9.55 0.43 8.00
C MET A 58 -10.45 0.21 6.78
N ILE A 59 -9.87 -0.13 5.62
CA ILE A 59 -10.62 -0.50 4.42
C ILE A 59 -11.48 -1.75 4.66
N GLY A 60 -10.92 -2.79 5.28
CA GLY A 60 -11.64 -4.03 5.62
C GLY A 60 -12.83 -3.77 6.54
N LEU A 61 -12.63 -2.96 7.57
CA LEU A 61 -13.72 -2.54 8.46
C LEU A 61 -14.81 -1.77 7.70
N ALA A 62 -14.42 -0.85 6.81
CA ALA A 62 -15.36 -0.11 5.98
C ALA A 62 -16.16 -1.01 5.02
N LEU A 63 -15.51 -2.02 4.43
CA LEU A 63 -16.16 -3.04 3.59
C LEU A 63 -17.17 -3.87 4.39
N HIS A 64 -16.84 -4.24 5.63
CA HIS A 64 -17.75 -4.95 6.53
C HIS A 64 -18.93 -4.09 6.95
N ASN A 65 -18.71 -2.82 7.31
CA ASN A 65 -19.81 -1.90 7.63
C ASN A 65 -20.74 -1.64 6.42
N TYR A 66 -20.17 -1.59 5.21
CA TYR A 66 -20.95 -1.56 3.96
C TYR A 66 -21.79 -2.84 3.83
N HIS A 67 -21.17 -4.02 4.03
CA HIS A 67 -21.88 -5.30 4.03
C HIS A 67 -23.03 -5.34 5.05
N ASP A 68 -22.80 -4.90 6.28
CA ASP A 68 -23.82 -4.86 7.33
C ASP A 68 -25.03 -3.98 6.92
N THR A 69 -24.78 -2.92 6.16
CA THR A 69 -25.84 -1.99 5.70
C THR A 69 -26.59 -2.51 4.46
N TYR A 70 -25.86 -3.08 3.50
CA TYR A 70 -26.41 -3.42 2.17
C TYR A 70 -26.58 -4.94 1.94
N GLY A 71 -26.18 -5.77 2.90
CA GLY A 71 -26.24 -7.23 2.87
C GLY A 71 -25.17 -7.92 2.02
N ALA A 72 -24.27 -7.15 1.39
CA ALA A 72 -23.27 -7.64 0.46
C ALA A 72 -22.05 -6.71 0.39
N PHE A 73 -20.90 -7.23 -0.03
CA PHE A 73 -19.76 -6.40 -0.40
C PHE A 73 -20.16 -5.44 -1.54
N PRO A 74 -19.52 -4.24 -1.61
CA PRO A 74 -19.77 -3.36 -2.72
C PRO A 74 -19.35 -4.05 -4.04
N PRO A 75 -20.09 -3.80 -5.15
CA PRO A 75 -19.60 -4.20 -6.46
C PRO A 75 -18.30 -3.43 -6.76
N ALA A 76 -17.47 -3.97 -7.66
CA ALA A 76 -16.24 -3.28 -8.09
C ALA A 76 -16.53 -1.85 -8.58
N TYR A 77 -17.66 -1.67 -9.25
CA TYR A 77 -18.19 -0.39 -9.64
C TYR A 77 -19.70 -0.44 -9.86
N THR A 78 -20.36 0.72 -9.75
CA THR A 78 -21.73 0.90 -10.26
C THR A 78 -21.72 1.14 -11.76
N THR A 79 -22.84 0.91 -12.42
CA THR A 79 -23.00 1.16 -13.86
C THR A 79 -24.25 1.98 -14.17
N ASP A 80 -24.23 2.71 -15.29
CA ASP A 80 -25.44 3.32 -15.84
C ASP A 80 -26.32 2.28 -16.56
N GLU A 81 -27.45 2.73 -17.13
CA GLU A 81 -28.37 1.88 -17.90
C GLU A 81 -27.73 1.20 -19.12
N ASN A 82 -26.62 1.75 -19.63
CA ASN A 82 -25.87 1.20 -20.77
C ASN A 82 -24.68 0.33 -20.34
N GLY A 83 -24.51 0.08 -19.03
CA GLY A 83 -23.39 -0.70 -18.49
C GLY A 83 -22.08 0.09 -18.40
N ARG A 84 -22.08 1.42 -18.58
CA ARG A 84 -20.87 2.23 -18.42
C ARG A 84 -20.49 2.28 -16.93
N PRO A 85 -19.24 1.97 -16.55
CA PRO A 85 -18.78 2.14 -15.17
C PRO A 85 -18.92 3.60 -14.71
N MET A 86 -19.57 3.79 -13.56
CA MET A 86 -19.86 5.11 -12.99
C MET A 86 -19.02 5.38 -11.74
N THR A 87 -19.21 4.61 -10.67
CA THR A 87 -18.61 4.89 -9.35
C THR A 87 -17.82 3.69 -8.84
N SER A 88 -16.58 3.90 -8.40
CA SER A 88 -15.73 2.85 -7.80
C SER A 88 -16.23 2.42 -6.42
N TRP A 89 -16.00 1.14 -6.06
CA TRP A 89 -16.20 0.62 -4.70
C TRP A 89 -15.55 1.51 -3.61
N ARG A 90 -14.40 2.13 -3.92
CA ARG A 90 -13.68 3.02 -3.00
C ARG A 90 -14.51 4.24 -2.59
N VAL A 91 -15.30 4.77 -3.51
CA VAL A 91 -16.23 5.89 -3.25
C VAL A 91 -17.42 5.40 -2.41
N LEU A 92 -17.94 4.20 -2.71
CA LEU A 92 -19.09 3.62 -1.99
C LEU A 92 -18.82 3.40 -0.51
N ILE A 93 -17.56 3.16 -0.13
CA ILE A 93 -17.18 2.92 1.27
C ILE A 93 -16.80 4.19 2.05
N LEU A 94 -16.74 5.37 1.41
CA LEU A 94 -16.35 6.62 2.08
C LEU A 94 -17.13 6.94 3.36
N PRO A 95 -18.47 6.75 3.44
CA PRO A 95 -19.22 6.99 4.68
C PRO A 95 -18.68 6.18 5.87
N TYR A 96 -18.16 4.98 5.60
CA TYR A 96 -17.62 4.05 6.59
C TYR A 96 -16.13 4.27 6.89
N LEU A 97 -15.49 5.18 6.16
CA LEU A 97 -14.14 5.71 6.41
C LEU A 97 -14.19 7.10 7.06
N GLU A 98 -15.34 7.47 7.64
CA GLU A 98 -15.60 8.80 8.22
C GLU A 98 -15.50 9.96 7.19
N GLN A 99 -15.59 9.65 5.90
CA GLN A 99 -15.52 10.62 4.79
C GLN A 99 -16.91 11.03 4.29
N ASN A 100 -17.89 11.20 5.18
CA ASN A 100 -19.26 11.57 4.82
C ASN A 100 -19.35 12.90 4.06
N ASN A 101 -18.55 13.90 4.45
CA ASN A 101 -18.53 15.19 3.75
C ASN A 101 -18.01 15.07 2.31
N LEU A 102 -16.99 14.24 2.09
CA LEU A 102 -16.47 13.98 0.75
C LEU A 102 -17.49 13.18 -0.09
N TYR A 103 -18.12 12.18 0.51
CA TYR A 103 -19.15 11.37 -0.15
C TYR A 103 -20.35 12.21 -0.61
N GLN A 104 -20.82 13.16 0.21
CA GLN A 104 -21.94 14.05 -0.14
C GLN A 104 -21.62 15.01 -1.29
N GLN A 105 -20.35 15.33 -1.51
CA GLN A 105 -19.93 16.18 -2.63
C GLN A 105 -19.84 15.41 -3.95
N TYR A 106 -19.67 14.08 -3.88
CA TYR A 106 -19.55 13.21 -5.03
C TYR A 106 -20.92 12.98 -5.68
N ASP A 107 -21.03 13.29 -6.98
CA ASP A 107 -22.27 13.08 -7.72
C ASP A 107 -22.33 11.65 -8.28
N LEU A 108 -23.10 10.80 -7.61
CA LEU A 108 -23.31 9.39 -7.99
C LEU A 108 -24.12 9.23 -9.29
N SER A 109 -24.80 10.29 -9.75
CA SER A 109 -25.53 10.28 -11.03
C SER A 109 -24.63 10.56 -12.24
N GLN A 110 -23.37 10.94 -12.00
CA GLN A 110 -22.37 11.23 -13.02
C GLN A 110 -21.26 10.18 -13.00
N PRO A 111 -20.59 9.93 -14.14
CA PRO A 111 -19.43 9.05 -14.15
C PRO A 111 -18.26 9.66 -13.37
N TRP A 112 -17.33 8.80 -12.93
CA TRP A 112 -16.14 9.19 -12.19
C TRP A 112 -15.26 10.23 -12.92
N ASP A 113 -15.27 10.21 -14.25
CA ASP A 113 -14.52 11.10 -15.14
C ASP A 113 -15.28 12.39 -15.48
N SER A 114 -16.42 12.65 -14.85
CA SER A 114 -17.09 13.94 -14.97
C SER A 114 -16.22 15.06 -14.37
N PRO A 115 -16.28 16.29 -14.92
CA PRO A 115 -15.48 17.41 -14.41
C PRO A 115 -15.66 17.66 -12.90
N GLN A 116 -16.85 17.43 -12.36
CA GLN A 116 -17.14 17.57 -10.93
C GLN A 116 -16.45 16.48 -10.10
N ASN A 117 -16.64 15.21 -10.44
CA ASN A 117 -16.09 14.09 -9.66
C ASN A 117 -14.56 14.03 -9.76
N MET A 118 -13.97 14.43 -10.88
CA MET A 118 -12.51 14.52 -11.04
C MET A 118 -11.86 15.54 -10.11
N LEU A 119 -12.56 16.62 -9.73
CA LEU A 119 -12.01 17.60 -8.79
C LEU A 119 -11.85 17.00 -7.38
N LEU A 120 -12.79 16.13 -6.98
CA LEU A 120 -12.78 15.46 -5.69
C LEU A 120 -11.66 14.43 -5.56
N ALA A 121 -11.13 13.92 -6.67
CA ALA A 121 -9.98 13.03 -6.64
C ALA A 121 -8.81 13.66 -5.85
N ARG A 122 -8.63 14.99 -5.89
CA ARG A 122 -7.57 15.70 -5.15
C ARG A 122 -7.67 15.56 -3.62
N GLU A 123 -8.86 15.27 -3.09
CA GLU A 123 -9.11 15.06 -1.66
C GLU A 123 -8.99 13.58 -1.31
N THR A 124 -7.78 13.03 -1.36
CA THR A 124 -7.57 11.59 -1.09
C THR A 124 -7.79 11.27 0.39
N PRO A 125 -8.70 10.35 0.73
CA PRO A 125 -8.83 9.83 2.09
C PRO A 125 -7.50 9.24 2.59
N ALA A 126 -7.16 9.50 3.86
CA ALA A 126 -5.91 9.02 4.46
C ALA A 126 -5.74 7.49 4.37
N ALA A 127 -6.86 6.74 4.45
CA ALA A 127 -6.87 5.29 4.31
C ALA A 127 -6.44 4.79 2.91
N PHE A 128 -6.52 5.64 1.88
CA PHE A 128 -6.11 5.29 0.51
C PHE A 128 -4.70 5.76 0.15
N VAL A 129 -4.02 6.48 1.04
CA VAL A 129 -2.64 6.95 0.80
C VAL A 129 -1.65 5.85 1.17
N SER A 130 -0.74 5.50 0.27
CA SER A 130 0.36 4.57 0.59
C SER A 130 1.41 5.27 1.46
N PRO A 131 1.74 4.76 2.66
CA PRO A 131 2.80 5.33 3.51
C PRO A 131 4.21 5.20 2.90
N ALA A 132 4.41 4.28 1.96
CA ALA A 132 5.67 4.11 1.25
C ALA A 132 5.90 5.23 0.22
N HIS A 133 4.81 5.71 -0.39
CA HIS A 133 4.85 6.57 -1.58
C HIS A 133 4.08 7.89 -1.43
N ALA A 134 3.72 8.27 -0.20
CA ALA A 134 2.96 9.50 0.08
C ALA A 134 3.56 10.77 -0.54
N ASP A 135 4.90 10.81 -0.68
CA ASP A 135 5.63 11.95 -1.27
C ASP A 135 5.91 11.80 -2.77
N GLN A 136 5.63 10.63 -3.37
CA GLN A 136 6.03 10.27 -4.73
C GLN A 136 4.87 10.29 -5.73
N PHE A 137 3.65 9.99 -5.30
CA PHE A 137 2.51 9.94 -6.21
C PHE A 137 1.72 11.25 -6.25
N ASN A 138 1.06 11.49 -7.38
CA ASN A 138 0.18 12.65 -7.54
C ASN A 138 -0.94 12.60 -6.48
N PRO A 139 -1.29 13.75 -5.87
CA PRO A 139 -2.50 13.86 -5.06
C PRO A 139 -3.69 13.29 -5.83
N GLY A 140 -4.44 12.39 -5.21
CA GLY A 140 -5.58 11.72 -5.83
C GLY A 140 -5.37 10.32 -6.34
N THR A 141 -4.23 9.71 -6.05
CA THR A 141 -3.95 8.32 -6.41
C THR A 141 -3.94 7.39 -5.19
N THR A 142 -4.12 6.11 -5.45
CA THR A 142 -4.05 5.03 -4.47
C THR A 142 -3.37 3.81 -5.07
N THR A 143 -2.72 3.02 -4.23
CA THR A 143 -2.14 1.72 -4.56
C THR A 143 -3.03 0.58 -4.05
N TYR A 144 -4.05 0.88 -3.24
CA TYR A 144 -5.00 -0.12 -2.74
C TYR A 144 -6.02 -0.46 -3.83
N VAL A 145 -5.89 -1.65 -4.41
CA VAL A 145 -6.69 -2.14 -5.52
C VAL A 145 -7.40 -3.43 -5.17
N ALA A 146 -8.66 -3.54 -5.54
CA ALA A 146 -9.40 -4.78 -5.38
C ALA A 146 -8.94 -5.83 -6.40
N ILE A 147 -9.21 -7.09 -6.11
CA ILE A 147 -9.21 -8.14 -7.14
C ILE A 147 -10.64 -8.24 -7.67
N ALA A 148 -10.86 -7.70 -8.87
CA ALA A 148 -12.18 -7.52 -9.46
C ALA A 148 -12.42 -8.47 -10.64
N GLY A 149 -13.46 -9.30 -10.52
CA GLY A 149 -13.92 -10.18 -11.59
C GLY A 149 -15.27 -10.83 -11.28
N PRO A 150 -15.82 -11.62 -12.22
CA PRO A 150 -17.12 -12.30 -12.07
C PRO A 150 -17.25 -13.28 -10.90
N ASN A 151 -16.13 -13.74 -10.32
CA ASN A 151 -16.11 -14.74 -9.26
C ASN A 151 -15.27 -14.29 -8.05
N THR A 152 -15.12 -12.99 -7.84
CA THR A 152 -14.31 -12.43 -6.73
C THR A 152 -15.21 -11.80 -5.65
N ALA A 153 -14.65 -11.46 -4.48
CA ALA A 153 -15.41 -10.78 -3.43
C ALA A 153 -15.90 -9.39 -3.86
N ILE A 154 -15.03 -8.62 -4.52
CA ILE A 154 -15.35 -7.31 -5.10
C ILE A 154 -15.69 -7.53 -6.58
N ASN A 155 -16.94 -7.91 -6.84
CA ASN A 155 -17.33 -8.53 -8.09
C ASN A 155 -17.76 -7.50 -9.16
N THR A 156 -17.49 -7.80 -10.43
CA THR A 156 -17.83 -6.92 -11.58
C THR A 156 -19.23 -7.16 -12.15
N GLN A 157 -19.91 -8.23 -11.75
CA GLN A 157 -21.25 -8.61 -12.22
C GLN A 157 -22.37 -8.29 -11.23
N GLY A 158 -22.02 -7.91 -9.99
CA GLY A 158 -22.99 -7.53 -8.97
C GLY A 158 -22.43 -7.64 -7.55
N PRO A 159 -23.21 -7.25 -6.53
CA PRO A 159 -22.79 -7.37 -5.13
C PRO A 159 -22.76 -8.83 -4.67
N VAL A 160 -21.81 -9.18 -3.80
CA VAL A 160 -21.63 -10.56 -3.27
C VAL A 160 -21.87 -10.57 -1.76
N ALA A 161 -22.81 -11.39 -1.27
CA ALA A 161 -23.04 -11.55 0.16
C ALA A 161 -22.08 -12.60 0.77
N PHE A 162 -21.82 -12.51 2.08
CA PHE A 162 -20.97 -13.49 2.78
C PHE A 162 -21.45 -14.94 2.60
N LYS A 163 -22.77 -15.16 2.51
CA LYS A 163 -23.36 -16.49 2.28
C LYS A 163 -23.04 -17.07 0.88
N ASP A 164 -22.71 -16.21 -0.08
CA ASP A 164 -22.41 -16.61 -1.46
C ASP A 164 -20.93 -17.01 -1.61
N ILE A 165 -20.10 -16.72 -0.60
CA ILE A 165 -18.68 -17.09 -0.54
C ILE A 165 -18.55 -18.50 0.05
N THR A 166 -18.57 -19.51 -0.81
CA THR A 166 -18.55 -20.93 -0.43
C THR A 166 -17.15 -21.47 -0.14
N ASN A 167 -16.10 -20.83 -0.66
CA ASN A 167 -14.69 -21.13 -0.36
C ASN A 167 -14.26 -20.73 1.07
N GLY A 168 -15.14 -20.05 1.81
CA GLY A 168 -14.85 -19.46 3.11
C GLY A 168 -14.28 -18.06 2.98
N ILE A 169 -14.90 -17.10 3.66
CA ILE A 169 -14.57 -15.67 3.56
C ILE A 169 -13.12 -15.34 3.95
N SER A 170 -12.52 -16.12 4.84
CA SER A 170 -11.10 -15.99 5.25
C SER A 170 -10.09 -16.42 4.19
N ASN A 171 -10.57 -17.09 3.13
CA ASN A 171 -9.75 -17.62 2.05
C ASN A 171 -9.86 -16.77 0.77
N VAL A 172 -10.72 -15.74 0.75
CA VAL A 172 -10.88 -14.88 -0.43
C VAL A 172 -10.14 -13.58 -0.24
N VAL A 173 -9.24 -13.26 -1.17
CA VAL A 173 -8.56 -11.96 -1.24
C VAL A 173 -9.52 -10.91 -1.79
N ALA A 174 -9.63 -9.78 -1.10
CA ALA A 174 -10.48 -8.67 -1.49
C ALA A 174 -9.66 -7.52 -2.09
N VAL A 175 -8.63 -7.05 -1.37
CA VAL A 175 -7.83 -5.85 -1.73
C VAL A 175 -6.35 -6.13 -1.52
N VAL A 176 -5.51 -5.59 -2.40
CA VAL A 176 -4.05 -5.70 -2.36
C VAL A 176 -3.42 -4.33 -2.57
N GLU A 177 -2.16 -4.18 -2.19
CA GLU A 177 -1.37 -2.98 -2.52
C GLU A 177 -0.55 -3.24 -3.77
N ASP A 178 -0.83 -2.50 -4.86
CA ASP A 178 0.00 -2.47 -6.07
C ASP A 178 0.73 -1.12 -6.14
N ASP A 179 1.93 -1.09 -5.58
CA ASP A 179 2.82 0.09 -5.62
C ASP A 179 3.37 0.39 -7.02
N SER A 180 3.30 -0.56 -7.96
CA SER A 180 3.86 -0.38 -9.30
C SER A 180 2.93 0.41 -10.21
N ASN A 181 1.62 0.37 -9.96
CA ASN A 181 0.60 1.01 -10.81
C ASN A 181 -0.41 1.79 -9.97
N PRO A 182 -0.05 2.95 -9.40
CA PRO A 182 -1.00 3.79 -8.69
C PRO A 182 -2.12 4.26 -9.62
N VAL A 183 -3.36 4.19 -9.17
CA VAL A 183 -4.56 4.58 -9.92
C VAL A 183 -5.28 5.73 -9.23
N PRO A 184 -6.01 6.60 -9.93
CA PRO A 184 -6.90 7.55 -9.29
C PRO A 184 -7.91 6.84 -8.38
N TRP A 185 -8.03 7.25 -7.12
CA TRP A 185 -8.86 6.51 -6.15
C TRP A 185 -10.36 6.55 -6.48
N THR A 186 -10.83 7.55 -7.24
CA THR A 186 -12.22 7.63 -7.71
C THR A 186 -12.49 6.77 -8.95
N GLN A 187 -11.44 6.35 -9.67
CA GLN A 187 -11.58 5.61 -10.91
C GLN A 187 -11.98 4.15 -10.63
N PRO A 188 -12.99 3.60 -11.32
CA PRO A 188 -13.42 2.21 -11.20
C PRO A 188 -12.47 1.26 -11.96
N ILE A 189 -11.18 1.29 -11.59
CA ILE A 189 -10.15 0.42 -12.12
C ILE A 189 -9.50 -0.34 -10.96
N ASP A 190 -9.30 -1.64 -11.18
CA ASP A 190 -8.83 -2.62 -10.21
C ASP A 190 -8.13 -3.76 -10.97
N LEU A 191 -7.51 -4.68 -10.24
CA LEU A 191 -6.80 -5.80 -10.84
C LEU A 191 -7.77 -6.92 -11.19
N THR A 192 -7.66 -7.44 -12.42
CA THR A 192 -8.26 -8.73 -12.74
C THR A 192 -7.54 -9.86 -11.99
N PRO A 193 -8.20 -11.01 -11.75
CA PRO A 193 -7.53 -12.20 -11.20
C PRO A 193 -6.21 -12.55 -11.90
N GLN A 194 -6.18 -12.46 -13.23
CA GLN A 194 -4.99 -12.76 -14.00
C GLN A 194 -3.87 -11.72 -13.82
N GLN A 195 -4.22 -10.43 -13.75
CA GLN A 195 -3.23 -9.38 -13.48
C GLN A 195 -2.65 -9.53 -12.08
N PHE A 196 -3.48 -9.84 -11.07
CA PHE A 196 -3.01 -10.13 -9.73
C PHE A 196 -2.05 -11.33 -9.70
N LEU A 197 -2.40 -12.43 -10.38
CA LEU A 197 -1.53 -13.61 -10.51
C LEU A 197 -0.23 -13.35 -11.29
N ASN A 198 -0.08 -12.18 -11.92
CA ASN A 198 1.11 -11.75 -12.65
C ASN A 198 1.86 -10.60 -11.96
N LEU A 199 1.35 -10.06 -10.84
CA LEU A 199 2.07 -9.05 -10.05
C LEU A 199 3.37 -9.63 -9.53
N ASP A 200 4.43 -8.84 -9.52
CA ASP A 200 5.68 -9.18 -8.85
C ASP A 200 5.53 -8.92 -7.34
N PHE A 201 5.46 -9.98 -6.54
CA PHE A 201 5.21 -9.85 -5.09
C PHE A 201 6.45 -9.39 -4.31
N ASP A 202 7.63 -9.43 -4.94
CA ASP A 202 8.88 -9.02 -4.35
C ASP A 202 9.34 -7.63 -4.87
N ALA A 203 8.67 -7.09 -5.89
CA ALA A 203 8.94 -5.75 -6.41
C ALA A 203 8.72 -4.69 -5.30
N ASN A 204 9.81 -4.07 -4.85
CA ASN A 204 9.86 -2.91 -3.96
C ASN A 204 9.33 -3.10 -2.52
N LEU A 205 8.85 -4.30 -2.16
CA LEU A 205 8.33 -4.60 -0.82
C LEU A 205 9.14 -5.73 -0.16
N PRO A 206 10.22 -5.43 0.60
CA PRO A 206 11.01 -6.45 1.31
C PRO A 206 10.21 -7.26 2.34
N LEU A 207 9.00 -6.79 2.68
CA LEU A 207 8.07 -7.40 3.62
C LEU A 207 6.87 -8.08 2.92
N GLY A 208 6.88 -8.16 1.58
CA GLY A 208 5.82 -8.71 0.75
C GLY A 208 4.65 -7.73 0.54
N ILE A 209 3.69 -8.11 -0.29
CA ILE A 209 2.49 -7.30 -0.58
C ILE A 209 1.45 -7.46 0.53
N PRO A 210 1.09 -6.39 1.27
CA PRO A 210 -0.08 -6.41 2.13
C PRO A 210 -1.31 -6.85 1.35
N THR A 211 -2.08 -7.77 1.91
CA THR A 211 -3.25 -8.37 1.26
C THR A 211 -4.37 -8.47 2.29
N LEU A 212 -5.50 -7.85 1.97
CA LEU A 212 -6.73 -7.87 2.74
C LEU A 212 -7.62 -9.03 2.27
N PHE A 213 -8.04 -9.86 3.20
CA PHE A 213 -9.01 -10.93 2.99
C PHE A 213 -10.44 -10.45 3.24
N GLY A 214 -11.40 -11.21 2.72
CA GLY A 214 -12.82 -10.96 2.90
C GLY A 214 -13.23 -10.92 4.37
N ASP A 215 -12.55 -11.64 5.27
CA ASP A 215 -12.84 -11.63 6.72
C ASP A 215 -12.28 -10.39 7.45
N GLY A 216 -11.60 -9.48 6.74
CA GLY A 216 -10.96 -8.30 7.32
C GLY A 216 -9.51 -8.54 7.79
N ARG A 217 -9.01 -9.78 7.69
CA ARG A 217 -7.62 -10.11 8.02
C ARG A 217 -6.67 -9.51 6.99
N VAL A 218 -5.55 -8.97 7.46
CA VAL A 218 -4.47 -8.49 6.60
C VAL A 218 -3.23 -9.35 6.80
N GLN A 219 -2.71 -9.92 5.72
CA GLN A 219 -1.48 -10.70 5.70
C GLN A 219 -0.60 -10.24 4.55
N SER A 220 0.72 -10.31 4.71
CA SER A 220 1.65 -10.01 3.64
C SER A 220 2.14 -11.29 2.98
N PHE A 221 2.25 -11.27 1.65
CA PHE A 221 2.68 -12.40 0.85
C PHE A 221 3.89 -12.05 0.00
N ARG A 222 4.75 -13.05 -0.19
CA ARG A 222 5.95 -12.94 -1.02
C ARG A 222 5.81 -13.81 -2.26
N GLU A 223 6.77 -13.70 -3.16
CA GLU A 223 6.81 -14.51 -4.37
C GLU A 223 6.77 -16.03 -4.07
N SER A 224 7.40 -16.44 -2.96
CA SER A 224 7.37 -17.82 -2.48
C SER A 224 5.97 -18.37 -2.19
N ASP A 225 5.00 -17.49 -1.94
CA ASP A 225 3.64 -17.86 -1.58
C ASP A 225 2.70 -17.92 -2.81
N ARG A 226 3.20 -17.63 -4.03
CA ARG A 226 2.37 -17.51 -5.25
C ARG A 226 1.43 -18.69 -5.49
N SER A 227 1.88 -19.91 -5.19
CA SER A 227 1.07 -21.13 -5.36
C SER A 227 -0.21 -21.14 -4.50
N GLN A 228 -0.25 -20.40 -3.39
CA GLN A 228 -1.40 -20.33 -2.50
C GLN A 228 -2.52 -19.46 -3.07
N PHE A 229 -2.19 -18.48 -3.92
CA PHE A 229 -3.13 -17.46 -4.38
C PHE A 229 -4.16 -17.92 -5.41
N GLN A 230 -3.85 -18.95 -6.20
CA GLN A 230 -4.76 -19.42 -7.26
C GLN A 230 -6.15 -19.74 -6.69
N ASN A 231 -6.20 -20.40 -5.52
CA ASN A 231 -7.45 -20.79 -4.88
C ASN A 231 -8.02 -19.70 -3.96
N MET A 232 -7.33 -18.57 -3.80
CA MET A 232 -7.72 -17.50 -2.87
C MET A 232 -8.41 -16.33 -3.56
N ILE A 233 -8.53 -16.34 -4.88
CA ILE A 233 -9.17 -15.25 -5.63
C ILE A 233 -10.67 -15.50 -5.77
N SER A 234 -11.05 -16.77 -5.95
CA SER A 234 -12.42 -17.15 -6.22
C SER A 234 -13.27 -17.31 -4.95
N ILE A 235 -14.53 -16.84 -5.02
CA ILE A 235 -15.53 -17.02 -3.97
C ILE A 235 -15.99 -18.48 -3.81
N ASP A 236 -15.81 -19.32 -4.83
CA ASP A 236 -16.14 -20.76 -4.81
C ASP A 236 -14.90 -21.69 -4.82
N GLY A 237 -13.69 -21.12 -4.91
CA GLY A 237 -12.43 -21.86 -4.91
C GLY A 237 -12.01 -22.41 -6.28
N SER A 238 -12.68 -22.01 -7.38
CA SER A 238 -12.31 -22.32 -8.78
C SER A 238 -11.04 -21.65 -9.26
#